data_AF-A0A3D5Y9F2-F1
#
_entry.id   AF-A0A3D5Y9F2-F1
#
_cell.length_a   1.000
_cell.length_b   1.000
_cell.length_c   1.000
_cell.angle_alpha   90.00
_cell.angle_beta   90.00
_cell.angle_gamma   90.00
#
_symmetry.space_group_name_H-M   'P 1'
#
loop_
_entity.id
_entity.type
_entity.pdbx_description
1 polymer ?
#
loop_
_entity_poly.entity_id
_entity_poly.type
_entity_poly.pdbx_seq_one_letter_code
_entity_poly.pdbx_strand_id
1 'polypeptide(L)' 'MAEEMDFSSTREWSVDEWTKEWTIRVGKAYYCSLCGTMAMVTKGGVGVMEPKCCGKAMVLVERPDDIR' A
#
# COMPACT_ATOMS: atom_id res chain seq x y z
N MET A 1 20.13 43.76 -9.79
CA MET A 1 18.88 43.64 -9.03
C MET A 1 18.63 42.15 -8.89
N ALA A 2 18.83 41.61 -7.68
CA ALA A 2 18.60 40.20 -7.39
C ALA A 2 17.11 40.02 -7.18
N GLU A 3 16.44 39.34 -8.11
CA GLU A 3 15.06 38.94 -7.95
C GLU A 3 15.03 37.75 -6.98
N GLU A 4 14.47 38.02 -5.81
CA GLU A 4 14.37 37.11 -4.68
C GLU A 4 13.56 35.86 -5.10
N MET A 5 14.21 34.72 -4.95
CA MET A 5 13.74 33.41 -5.31
C MET A 5 12.82 32.89 -4.20
N ASP A 6 11.51 33.10 -4.31
CA ASP A 6 10.53 32.52 -3.39
C ASP A 6 10.10 31.13 -3.88
N PHE A 7 11.04 30.17 -3.81
CA PHE A 7 10.82 28.76 -4.16
C PHE A 7 10.21 27.96 -2.98
N SER A 8 9.56 28.65 -2.02
CA SER A 8 9.05 28.06 -0.77
C SER A 8 7.55 27.68 -0.82
N SER A 9 7.01 27.35 -2.00
CA SER A 9 5.62 26.87 -2.13
C SER A 9 5.53 25.40 -2.53
N THR A 10 6.49 24.58 -2.08
CA THR A 10 6.30 23.12 -2.12
C THR A 10 5.49 22.74 -0.89
N ARG A 11 4.16 22.79 -1.04
CA ARG A 11 3.17 22.38 -0.04
C ARG A 11 3.66 21.11 0.68
N GLU A 12 4.07 21.22 1.94
CA GLU A 12 4.49 20.08 2.75
C GLU A 12 3.23 19.33 3.19
N TRP A 13 3.05 18.11 2.69
CA TRP A 13 1.89 17.29 3.01
C TRP A 13 2.08 16.61 4.37
N SER A 14 1.07 16.70 5.24
CA SER A 14 1.11 16.06 6.56
C SER A 14 0.99 14.53 6.43
N VAL A 15 1.63 13.77 7.31
CA VAL A 15 1.57 12.28 7.32
C VAL A 15 0.13 11.77 7.28
N ASP A 16 -0.79 12.44 7.98
CA ASP A 16 -2.22 12.14 7.98
C ASP A 16 -2.89 12.36 6.61
N GLU A 17 -2.47 13.36 5.85
CA GLU A 17 -2.98 13.63 4.49
C GLU A 17 -2.49 12.59 3.50
N TRP A 18 -1.21 12.18 3.60
CA TRP A 18 -0.71 11.03 2.84
C TRP A 18 -1.48 9.76 3.15
N THR A 19 -1.76 9.49 4.43
CA THR A 19 -2.39 8.25 4.87
C THR A 19 -3.86 8.14 4.44
N LYS A 20 -4.59 9.24 4.30
CA LYS A 20 -5.97 9.25 3.78
C LYS A 20 -6.06 8.80 2.32
N GLU A 21 -5.04 9.10 1.53
CA GLU A 21 -4.96 8.72 0.11
C GLU A 21 -4.44 7.28 -0.07
N TRP A 22 -4.08 6.57 1.00
CA TRP A 22 -3.56 5.21 0.89
C TRP A 22 -4.63 4.20 0.52
N THR A 23 -4.58 3.77 -0.74
CA THR A 23 -5.34 2.64 -1.27
C THR A 23 -4.76 1.29 -0.82
N ILE A 24 -3.48 1.24 -0.44
CA ILE A 24 -2.80 0.06 0.11
C ILE A 24 -2.72 0.21 1.64
N ARG A 25 -3.39 -0.69 2.37
CA ARG A 25 -3.50 -0.62 3.84
C ARG A 25 -2.61 -1.67 4.51
N VAL A 26 -1.88 -1.23 5.53
CA VAL A 26 -1.11 -2.11 6.43
C VAL A 26 -2.02 -3.15 7.07
N GLY A 27 -1.51 -4.36 7.27
CA GLY A 27 -2.23 -5.46 7.91
C GLY A 27 -3.14 -6.24 6.98
N LYS A 28 -3.36 -5.79 5.73
CA LYS A 28 -3.98 -6.66 4.72
C LYS A 28 -3.06 -7.83 4.39
N ALA A 29 -3.64 -9.03 4.34
CA ALA A 29 -2.93 -10.25 3.98
C ALA A 29 -3.50 -10.83 2.68
N TYR A 30 -2.64 -11.52 1.94
CA TYR A 30 -2.96 -12.19 0.69
C TYR A 30 -2.43 -13.61 0.76
N TYR A 31 -3.16 -14.58 0.21
CA TYR A 31 -2.70 -15.96 0.11
C TYR A 31 -2.75 -16.45 -1.35
N CYS A 32 -1.84 -17.37 -1.67
CA CYS A 32 -1.86 -18.07 -2.94
C CYS A 32 -2.77 -19.28 -2.84
N SER A 33 -3.83 -19.32 -3.65
CA SER A 33 -4.76 -20.45 -3.71
C SER A 33 -4.16 -21.72 -4.33
N LEU A 34 -2.93 -21.66 -4.87
CA LEU A 34 -2.25 -22.82 -5.47
C LEU A 34 -1.24 -23.48 -4.53
N CYS A 35 -0.40 -22.69 -3.85
CA CYS A 35 0.69 -23.21 -3.01
C CYS A 35 0.55 -22.89 -1.51
N GLY A 36 -0.44 -22.08 -1.12
CA GLY A 36 -0.68 -21.70 0.28
C GLY A 36 0.24 -20.59 0.82
N THR A 37 1.20 -20.09 0.04
CA THR A 37 2.07 -18.97 0.48
C THR A 37 1.25 -17.75 0.86
N MET A 38 1.62 -17.11 1.97
CA MET A 38 1.01 -15.88 2.47
C MET A 38 1.96 -14.69 2.39
N ALA A 39 1.39 -13.51 2.14
CA ALA A 39 2.08 -12.23 2.18
C ALA A 39 1.23 -11.19 2.91
N MET A 40 1.84 -10.37 3.76
CA MET A 40 1.16 -9.32 4.53
C MET A 40 1.77 -7.95 4.22
N VAL A 41 0.92 -6.94 4.12
CA VAL A 41 1.35 -5.56 3.95
C VAL A 41 1.90 -5.02 5.26
N THR A 42 3.21 -4.77 5.31
CA THR A 42 3.88 -4.18 6.48
C THR A 42 4.00 -2.66 6.38
N LYS A 43 3.85 -2.09 5.18
CA LYS A 43 3.85 -0.65 4.91
C LYS A 43 2.78 -0.29 3.88
N GLY A 44 1.96 0.70 4.20
CA GLY A 44 0.91 1.21 3.31
C GLY A 44 1.45 2.16 2.25
N GLY A 45 0.56 2.59 1.35
CA GLY A 45 0.92 3.51 0.28
C GLY A 45 -0.22 3.75 -0.70
N VAL A 46 0.08 4.50 -1.76
CA VAL A 46 -0.85 4.80 -2.85
C VAL A 46 -0.56 3.87 -4.04
N GLY A 47 -1.60 3.37 -4.69
CA GLY A 47 -1.52 2.50 -5.85
C GLY A 47 -2.36 1.23 -5.73
N VAL A 48 -2.20 0.33 -6.70
CA VAL A 48 -2.93 -0.95 -6.74
C VAL A 48 -1.99 -2.06 -6.29
N MET A 49 -2.39 -2.82 -5.27
CA MET A 49 -1.63 -3.97 -4.78
C MET A 49 -2.27 -5.29 -5.24
N GLU A 50 -1.66 -5.89 -6.25
CA GLU A 50 -2.06 -7.18 -6.84
C GLU A 50 -0.87 -8.16 -6.82
N PRO A 51 -0.47 -8.67 -5.64
CA PRO A 51 0.64 -9.60 -5.54
C PRO A 51 0.36 -10.87 -6.35
N LYS A 52 1.41 -11.41 -7.00
CA LYS A 52 1.32 -12.60 -7.84
C LYS A 52 2.18 -13.73 -7.27
N CYS A 53 1.62 -14.92 -7.22
CA CYS A 53 2.31 -16.13 -6.80
C CYS A 53 1.84 -17.30 -7.69
N CYS A 54 2.74 -18.22 -8.06
CA CYS A 54 2.45 -19.33 -8.99
C CYS A 54 1.81 -18.86 -10.32
N GLY A 55 2.18 -17.67 -10.81
CA GLY A 55 1.68 -17.10 -12.06
C GLY A 55 0.25 -16.55 -12.01
N LYS A 56 -0.41 -16.53 -10.84
CA LYS A 56 -1.77 -15.99 -10.65
C LYS A 56 -1.78 -14.88 -9.61
N ALA A 57 -2.77 -13.98 -9.70
CA ALA A 57 -3.03 -12.99 -8.66
C ALA A 57 -3.43 -13.71 -7.35
N MET A 58 -2.89 -13.23 -6.23
CA MET A 58 -3.20 -13.76 -4.91
C MET A 58 -4.57 -13.23 -4.43
N VAL A 59 -5.20 -14.00 -3.54
CA VAL A 59 -6.53 -13.68 -3.01
C VAL A 59 -6.37 -12.89 -1.71
N LEU A 60 -7.15 -11.82 -1.56
CA LEU A 60 -7.19 -11.05 -0.32
C LEU A 60 -7.86 -11.86 0.81
N VAL A 61 -7.23 -11.87 1.97
CA VAL A 61 -7.80 -12.44 3.20
C VAL A 61 -8.73 -11.39 3.81
N GLU A 62 -10.04 -11.60 3.71
CA GLU A 62 -11.04 -10.64 4.22
C GLU A 62 -11.18 -10.68 5.75
N ARG A 63 -10.94 -11.85 6.36
CA ARG A 63 -10.92 -12.03 7.80
C ARG A 63 -9.69 -12.84 8.18
N PRO A 64 -8.91 -12.42 9.18
CA PRO A 64 -7.73 -13.15 9.62
C PRO A 64 -8.06 -14.56 10.14
N ASP A 65 -9.31 -14.82 10.55
CA ASP A 65 -9.79 -16.14 10.97
C ASP A 65 -10.03 -17.13 9.80
N ASP A 66 -10.05 -16.67 8.54
CA ASP A 66 -10.20 -17.52 7.36
C ASP A 66 -8.88 -18.19 6.91
N ILE A 67 -7.79 -17.97 7.67
CA ILE A 67 -6.50 -18.63 7.44
C ILE A 67 -6.59 -20.07 7.98
N ARG A 68 -6.89 -21.02 7.10
CA ARG A 68 -6.96 -22.47 7.40
C ARG A 68 -5.73 -23.25 6.95
#